data_AF-A0AAD7RQN9-F1
#
_entry.id   AF-A0AAD7RQN9-F1
#
_cell.length_a   1.000
_cell.length_b   1.000
_cell.length_c   1.000
_cell.angle_alpha   90.00
_cell.angle_beta   90.00
_cell.angle_gamma   90.00
#
_symmetry.space_group_name_H-M   'P 1'
#
loop_
_entity.id
_entity.type
_entity.pdbx_description
1 polymer ?
#
loop_
_entity_poly.entity_id
_entity_poly.type
_entity_poly.pdbx_seq_one_letter_code
_entity_poly.pdbx_strand_id
1 'polypeptide(L)'
;RGLLENNLGEPVEEFLRPYNLQDPSSYTVLSGDVYTGLSFLVDMMNVSLELHDTPKSTGQKCSLARFDFMKSKLLFESFSNGTKSVNLVSHSLLAYDTRYSGSGRSSESKQNAFDCILQPSRTGTNRASLQLELHYRSTRDSSSFTVVLNNLRVFL
;
A
#
# COMPACT_ATOMS: atom_id res chain seq x y z
N ARG A 1 5.81 30.18 -48.51
CA ARG A 1 6.49 29.00 -49.11
C ARG A 1 7.94 29.15 -48.73
N GLY A 2 8.33 28.44 -47.68
CA GLY A 2 9.40 28.81 -46.76
C GLY A 2 10.69 28.02 -46.97
N LEU A 3 11.73 28.45 -46.25
CA LEU A 3 13.12 27.97 -46.26
C LEU A 3 13.33 26.45 -46.09
N LEU A 4 12.28 25.69 -45.77
CA LEU A 4 12.29 24.24 -45.57
C LEU A 4 12.02 23.44 -46.86
N GLU A 5 11.58 24.08 -47.94
CA GLU A 5 11.28 23.40 -49.21
C GLU A 5 12.56 23.02 -49.98
N ASN A 6 13.71 23.60 -49.63
CA ASN A 6 15.01 23.29 -50.23
C ASN A 6 15.97 22.89 -49.11
N ASN A 7 15.98 21.60 -48.74
CA ASN A 7 17.01 21.04 -47.87
C ASN A 7 18.39 21.40 -48.45
N LEU A 8 19.14 22.25 -47.75
CA LEU A 8 20.49 22.69 -48.15
C LEU A 8 21.58 21.65 -47.80
N GLY A 9 21.17 20.44 -47.43
CA GLY A 9 22.05 19.31 -47.14
C GLY A 9 22.16 18.39 -48.35
N GLU A 10 23.32 17.74 -48.46
CA GLU A 10 23.59 16.73 -49.48
C GLU A 10 22.52 15.62 -49.42
N PRO A 11 22.08 15.07 -50.57
CA PRO A 11 21.10 13.99 -50.59
C PRO A 11 21.66 12.80 -49.80
N VAL A 12 21.00 12.46 -48.69
CA VAL A 12 21.36 11.31 -47.87
C VAL A 12 21.09 10.04 -48.69
N GLU A 13 22.06 9.12 -48.73
CA GLU A 13 21.87 7.83 -49.39
C GLU A 13 20.63 7.11 -48.82
N GLU A 14 19.77 6.67 -49.72
CA GLU A 14 18.53 5.98 -49.38
C GLU A 14 18.87 4.54 -48.97
N PHE A 15 19.21 4.34 -47.68
CA PHE A 15 19.51 3.02 -47.15
C PHE A 15 18.27 2.13 -47.25
N LEU A 16 18.35 1.06 -48.05
CA LEU A 16 17.32 0.02 -48.09
C LEU A 16 17.21 -0.60 -46.70
N ARG A 17 16.05 -0.38 -46.07
CA ARG A 17 15.73 -1.01 -44.79
C ARG A 17 15.83 -2.54 -44.94
N PRO A 18 16.59 -3.24 -44.09
CA PRO A 18 16.66 -4.69 -44.17
C PRO A 18 15.25 -5.29 -44.00
N TYR A 19 14.87 -6.20 -44.91
CA TYR A 19 13.51 -6.75 -45.04
C TYR A 19 12.97 -7.49 -43.80
N ASN A 20 13.78 -7.67 -42.75
CA ASN A 20 13.46 -8.47 -41.56
C ASN A 20 13.50 -7.71 -40.24
N LEU A 21 13.54 -6.38 -40.25
CA LEU A 21 13.37 -5.59 -39.02
C LEU A 21 11.90 -5.36 -38.76
N GLN A 22 11.34 -6.13 -37.82
CA GLN A 22 10.04 -5.85 -37.25
C GLN A 22 10.07 -4.42 -36.70
N ASP A 23 9.16 -3.56 -37.18
CA ASP A 23 9.01 -2.21 -36.67
C ASP A 23 8.86 -2.27 -35.14
N PRO A 24 9.56 -1.41 -34.37
CA PRO A 24 9.29 -1.32 -32.95
C PRO A 24 7.81 -0.96 -32.80
N SER A 25 7.02 -1.90 -32.32
CA SER A 25 5.62 -1.65 -32.00
C SER A 25 5.61 -0.66 -30.84
N SER A 26 5.35 0.62 -31.11
CA SER A 26 5.04 1.55 -30.05
C SER A 26 3.74 1.05 -29.42
N TYR A 27 3.81 0.48 -28.22
CA TYR A 27 2.64 0.26 -27.38
C TYR A 27 2.10 1.63 -26.95
N THR A 28 1.46 2.33 -27.88
CA THR A 28 0.76 3.58 -27.60
C THR A 28 -0.55 3.23 -26.88
N VAL A 29 -1.04 4.18 -26.10
CA VAL A 29 -2.19 4.12 -25.18
C VAL A 29 -3.54 3.82 -25.89
N LEU A 30 -3.52 3.37 -27.15
CA LEU A 30 -4.70 3.14 -27.99
C LEU A 30 -5.28 1.72 -27.88
N SER A 31 -4.56 0.75 -27.28
CA SER A 31 -5.07 -0.62 -27.12
C SER A 31 -6.24 -0.73 -26.13
N GLY A 32 -6.42 0.27 -25.25
CA GLY A 32 -7.39 0.20 -24.14
C GLY A 32 -6.91 -0.66 -22.96
N ASP A 33 -5.75 -1.29 -23.07
CA ASP A 33 -5.17 -2.13 -22.03
C ASP A 33 -4.73 -1.31 -20.81
N VAL A 34 -5.08 -1.83 -19.63
CA VAL A 34 -4.69 -1.22 -18.36
C VAL A 34 -3.31 -1.74 -17.98
N TYR A 35 -2.32 -0.85 -17.99
CA TYR A 35 -0.97 -1.18 -17.52
C TYR A 35 -0.74 -0.80 -16.04
N THR A 36 0.16 -1.53 -15.39
CA THR A 36 0.63 -1.25 -14.03
C THR A 36 1.54 -0.02 -14.02
N GLY A 37 1.16 1.00 -13.25
CA GLY A 37 1.95 2.21 -13.06
C GLY A 37 3.06 2.04 -12.02
N LEU A 38 2.70 1.55 -10.82
CA LEU A 38 3.65 1.26 -9.74
C LEU A 38 3.23 -0.02 -9.05
N SER A 39 4.18 -0.92 -8.83
CA SER A 39 4.00 -2.12 -8.01
C SER A 39 5.20 -2.28 -7.10
N PHE A 40 4.96 -2.57 -5.83
CA PHE A 40 6.00 -2.96 -4.90
C PHE A 40 5.50 -4.01 -3.92
N LEU A 41 6.40 -4.91 -3.56
CA LEU A 41 6.19 -5.92 -2.55
C LEU A 41 7.20 -5.72 -1.43
N VAL A 42 6.70 -5.51 -0.21
CA VAL A 42 7.53 -5.31 0.99
C VAL A 42 7.32 -6.46 1.95
N ASP A 43 8.41 -7.14 2.27
CA ASP A 43 8.47 -8.04 3.42
C ASP A 43 8.75 -7.19 4.67
N MET A 44 7.77 -7.12 5.56
CA MET A 44 7.81 -6.33 6.79
C MET A 44 8.11 -7.25 7.99
N MET A 45 9.27 -7.04 8.60
CA MET A 45 9.71 -7.74 9.80
C MET A 45 9.94 -6.73 10.92
N ASN A 46 9.19 -6.84 12.02
CA ASN A 46 9.23 -5.92 13.15
C ASN A 46 9.02 -4.45 12.76
N VAL A 47 8.04 -4.19 11.88
CA VAL A 47 7.68 -2.85 11.43
C VAL A 47 6.49 -2.34 12.25
N SER A 48 6.59 -1.13 12.79
CA SER A 48 5.50 -0.47 13.50
C SER A 48 4.88 0.63 12.64
N LEU A 49 3.55 0.64 12.56
CA LEU A 49 2.75 1.71 11.98
C LEU A 49 2.00 2.41 13.12
N GLU A 50 2.23 3.71 13.28
CA GLU A 50 1.56 4.51 14.31
C GLU A 50 0.71 5.60 13.67
N LEU A 51 -0.56 5.65 14.07
CA LEU A 51 -1.52 6.65 13.63
C LEU A 51 -1.50 7.80 14.63
N HIS A 52 -1.25 9.01 14.15
CA HIS A 52 -1.30 10.23 14.94
C HIS A 52 -2.50 11.07 14.52
N ASP A 53 -3.12 11.75 15.50
CA ASP A 53 -4.05 12.82 15.21
C ASP A 53 -3.30 13.99 14.56
N THR A 54 -4.00 14.70 13.69
CA THR A 54 -3.51 15.97 13.16
C THR A 54 -3.37 16.96 14.30
N PRO A 55 -2.23 17.68 14.40
CA PRO A 55 -2.04 18.63 15.48
C PRO A 55 -3.11 19.71 15.42
N LYS A 56 -3.97 19.77 16.44
CA LYS A 56 -4.80 20.95 16.70
C LYS A 56 -3.88 22.10 17.11
N SER A 57 -4.42 23.32 17.17
CA SER A 57 -3.69 24.58 17.44
C SER A 57 -2.77 24.59 18.67
N THR A 58 -2.86 23.57 19.54
CA THR A 58 -2.02 23.35 20.73
C THR A 58 -0.70 22.62 20.45
N GLY A 59 -0.42 22.20 19.22
CA GLY A 59 0.88 21.66 18.80
C GLY A 59 1.24 20.25 19.30
N GLN A 60 0.42 19.63 20.16
CA GLN A 60 0.64 18.25 20.60
C GLN A 60 0.09 17.26 19.56
N LYS A 61 0.96 16.38 19.06
CA LYS A 61 0.58 15.20 18.28
C LYS A 61 0.13 14.10 19.24
N CYS A 62 -1.13 13.72 19.19
CA CYS A 62 -1.67 12.63 19.99
C CYS A 62 -1.61 11.33 19.19
N SER A 63 -0.96 10.29 19.73
CA SER A 63 -1.03 8.95 19.15
C SER A 63 -2.41 8.35 19.34
N LEU A 64 -2.94 7.67 18.33
CA LEU A 64 -4.30 7.11 18.30
C LEU A 64 -4.28 5.59 18.34
N ALA A 65 -3.46 4.97 17.50
CA ALA A 65 -3.30 3.53 17.47
C ALA A 65 -1.91 3.17 16.95
N ARG A 66 -1.40 2.03 17.39
CA ARG A 66 -0.15 1.46 16.87
C ARG A 66 -0.38 0.02 16.44
N PHE A 67 0.17 -0.34 15.28
CA PHE A 67 0.16 -1.69 14.73
C PHE A 67 1.60 -2.16 14.59
N ASP A 68 1.96 -3.23 15.29
CA ASP A 68 3.29 -3.81 15.24
C ASP A 68 3.24 -5.10 14.40
N PHE A 69 3.74 -5.01 13.16
CA PHE A 69 3.84 -6.09 12.19
C PHE A 69 5.13 -6.87 12.42
N MET A 70 5.07 -7.96 13.18
CA MET A 70 6.24 -8.78 13.47
C MET A 70 6.70 -9.57 12.24
N LYS A 71 5.74 -10.06 11.44
CA LYS A 71 6.00 -10.79 10.19
C LYS A 71 4.84 -10.64 9.22
N SER A 72 5.00 -9.81 8.20
CA SER A 72 3.94 -9.51 7.23
C SER A 72 4.51 -9.29 5.83
N LYS A 73 3.64 -9.41 4.82
CA LYS A 73 3.92 -9.04 3.44
C LYS A 73 2.88 -8.03 2.97
N LEU A 74 3.34 -6.94 2.38
CA LEU A 74 2.51 -5.90 1.78
C LEU A 74 2.77 -5.86 0.28
N LEU A 75 1.72 -6.02 -0.52
CA LEU A 75 1.73 -5.76 -1.96
C LEU A 75 0.86 -4.54 -2.23
N PHE A 76 1.45 -3.53 -2.87
CA PHE A 76 0.73 -2.37 -3.38
C PHE A 76 0.86 -2.34 -4.90
N GLU A 77 -0.24 -2.06 -5.57
CA GLU A 77 -0.28 -1.85 -7.02
C GLU A 77 -1.15 -0.65 -7.37
N SER A 78 -0.70 0.11 -8.36
CA SER A 78 -1.49 1.17 -8.99
C SER A 78 -1.47 1.01 -10.50
N PHE A 79 -2.59 1.31 -11.12
CA PHE A 79 -2.84 1.10 -12.54
C PHE A 79 -3.13 2.42 -13.25
N SER A 80 -2.86 2.45 -14.55
CA SER A 80 -3.08 3.61 -15.43
C SER A 80 -4.52 4.13 -15.46
N ASN A 81 -5.50 3.27 -15.19
CA ASN A 81 -6.92 3.66 -15.12
C ASN A 81 -7.35 4.24 -13.76
N GLY A 82 -6.39 4.54 -12.87
CA GLY A 82 -6.65 5.10 -11.54
C GLY A 82 -6.97 4.05 -10.48
N THR A 83 -7.09 2.77 -10.84
CA THR A 83 -7.29 1.69 -9.87
C THR A 83 -6.06 1.53 -8.98
N LYS A 84 -6.27 1.24 -7.70
CA LYS A 84 -5.22 0.88 -6.75
C LYS A 84 -5.63 -0.34 -5.95
N SER A 85 -4.68 -1.22 -5.63
CA SER A 85 -4.90 -2.37 -4.75
C SER A 85 -3.82 -2.44 -3.67
N VAL A 86 -4.24 -2.87 -2.49
CA VAL A 86 -3.37 -3.19 -1.37
C VAL A 86 -3.73 -4.57 -0.86
N ASN A 87 -2.74 -5.46 -0.77
CA ASN A 87 -2.88 -6.76 -0.14
C ASN A 87 -1.88 -6.84 1.01
N LEU A 88 -2.37 -7.05 2.24
CA LEU A 88 -1.54 -7.17 3.43
C LEU A 88 -1.85 -8.50 4.12
N VAL A 89 -0.82 -9.32 4.25
CA VAL A 89 -0.90 -10.65 4.87
C VAL A 89 0.03 -10.66 6.07
N SER A 90 -0.50 -10.86 7.28
CA SER A 90 0.26 -10.87 8.52
C SER A 90 0.15 -12.20 9.24
N HIS A 91 1.30 -12.78 9.59
CA HIS A 91 1.38 -13.99 10.41
C HIS A 91 1.49 -13.66 11.90
N SER A 92 1.85 -12.42 12.23
CA SER A 92 1.98 -11.96 13.60
C SER A 92 1.79 -10.46 13.67
N LEU A 93 0.69 -10.04 14.30
CA LEU A 93 0.29 -8.65 14.48
C LEU A 93 -0.05 -8.38 15.95
N LEU A 94 0.41 -7.24 16.44
CA LEU A 94 -0.10 -6.64 17.67
C LEU A 94 -0.75 -5.31 17.33
N ALA A 95 -1.92 -5.02 17.89
CA ALA A 95 -2.57 -3.71 17.73
C ALA A 95 -2.85 -3.10 19.09
N TYR A 96 -2.56 -1.80 19.22
CA TYR A 96 -2.62 -1.07 20.47
C TYR A 96 -3.51 0.15 20.36
N ASP A 97 -4.27 0.42 21.42
CA ASP A 97 -4.87 1.73 21.68
C ASP A 97 -3.82 2.60 22.38
N THR A 98 -3.39 3.66 21.72
CA THR A 98 -2.32 4.53 22.27
C THR A 98 -2.83 5.89 22.72
N ARG A 99 -4.15 6.14 22.66
CA ARG A 99 -4.76 7.44 22.99
C ARG A 99 -4.47 7.92 24.41
N TYR A 100 -4.30 6.99 25.34
CA TYR A 100 -4.04 7.27 26.75
C TYR A 100 -2.64 6.85 27.20
N SER A 101 -1.81 6.34 26.29
CA SER A 101 -0.45 5.90 26.60
C SER A 101 0.41 7.11 26.96
N GLY A 102 0.99 7.12 28.16
CA GLY A 102 1.87 8.19 28.63
C GLY A 102 1.18 9.46 29.16
N SER A 103 -0.14 9.56 29.10
CA SER A 103 -0.85 10.63 29.81
C SER A 103 -0.97 10.23 31.27
N GLY A 104 -0.42 11.00 32.21
CA GLY A 104 -0.61 10.82 33.66
C GLY A 104 -2.05 11.03 34.14
N ARG A 105 -3.03 10.86 33.25
CA ARG A 105 -4.46 10.95 33.54
C ARG A 105 -4.83 9.73 34.37
N SER A 106 -5.56 9.96 35.46
CA SER A 106 -6.01 8.91 36.37
C SER A 106 -6.77 7.82 35.61
N SER A 107 -6.63 6.57 36.07
CA SER A 107 -7.33 5.38 35.55
C SER A 107 -8.84 5.63 35.36
N GLU A 108 -9.43 6.48 36.20
CA GLU A 108 -10.85 6.87 36.17
C GLU A 108 -11.29 7.63 34.90
N SER A 109 -10.35 8.19 34.12
CA SER A 109 -10.64 8.89 32.87
C SER A 109 -10.34 8.07 31.60
N LYS A 110 -9.81 6.86 31.77
CA LYS A 110 -9.45 5.97 30.66
C LYS A 110 -10.71 5.22 30.22
N GLN A 111 -11.22 5.54 29.04
CA GLN A 111 -12.41 4.88 28.49
C GLN A 111 -12.14 3.44 28.03
N ASN A 112 -10.88 3.10 27.72
CA ASN A 112 -10.48 1.76 27.31
C ASN A 112 -9.54 1.14 28.36
N ALA A 113 -9.91 -0.02 28.91
CA ALA A 113 -9.09 -0.74 29.88
C ALA A 113 -7.90 -1.46 29.25
N PHE A 114 -7.96 -1.74 27.93
CA PHE A 114 -6.98 -2.55 27.22
C PHE A 114 -6.07 -1.70 26.34
N ASP A 115 -4.77 -1.73 26.63
CA ASP A 115 -3.77 -1.09 25.76
C ASP A 115 -3.50 -1.92 24.51
N CYS A 116 -3.58 -3.26 24.60
CA CYS A 116 -3.40 -4.18 23.47
C CYS A 116 -4.76 -4.75 23.06
N ILE A 117 -5.26 -4.32 21.90
CA ILE A 117 -6.58 -4.68 21.34
C ILE A 117 -6.51 -5.99 20.58
N LEU A 118 -5.46 -6.20 19.77
CA LEU A 118 -5.27 -7.42 18.98
C LEU A 118 -3.97 -8.10 19.39
N GLN A 119 -4.06 -9.38 19.74
CA GLN A 119 -2.88 -10.20 19.99
C GLN A 119 -3.07 -11.65 19.50
N PRO A 120 -1.96 -12.35 19.18
CA PRO A 120 -1.98 -13.77 18.86
C PRO A 120 -2.71 -14.60 19.92
N SER A 121 -3.55 -15.54 19.50
CA SER A 121 -4.17 -16.47 20.44
C SER A 121 -3.12 -17.40 21.05
N ARG A 122 -3.13 -17.53 22.39
CA ARG A 122 -2.22 -18.40 23.15
C ARG A 122 -2.52 -19.89 22.99
N THR A 123 -3.63 -20.26 22.33
CA THR A 123 -4.11 -21.65 22.23
C THR A 123 -3.66 -22.38 20.97
N GLY A 124 -2.94 -21.72 20.06
CA GLY A 124 -2.51 -22.32 18.80
C GLY A 124 -1.09 -22.89 18.88
N THR A 125 -0.94 -24.22 18.75
CA THR A 125 0.34 -24.89 18.48
C THR A 125 0.89 -24.58 17.08
N ASN A 126 0.14 -23.84 16.26
CA ASN A 126 0.47 -23.61 14.86
C ASN A 126 1.32 -22.33 14.69
N ARG A 127 2.64 -22.51 14.64
CA ARG A 127 3.63 -21.43 14.45
C ARG A 127 3.53 -20.70 13.08
N ALA A 128 2.66 -21.17 12.19
CA ALA A 128 2.49 -20.64 10.84
C ALA A 128 1.09 -20.07 10.56
N SER A 129 0.26 -19.83 11.59
CA SER A 129 -1.11 -19.36 11.35
C SER A 129 -1.11 -17.93 10.82
N LEU A 130 -1.67 -17.73 9.62
CA LEU A 130 -2.12 -16.44 9.13
C LEU A 130 -3.06 -15.81 10.17
N GLN A 131 -2.78 -14.58 10.57
CA GLN A 131 -3.54 -13.86 11.60
C GLN A 131 -4.43 -12.77 11.03
N LEU A 132 -3.92 -12.04 10.02
CA LEU A 132 -4.66 -10.99 9.35
C LEU A 132 -4.43 -11.07 7.86
N GLU A 133 -5.51 -10.94 7.10
CA GLU A 133 -5.48 -10.69 5.67
C GLU A 133 -6.35 -9.47 5.38
N LEU A 134 -5.77 -8.48 4.70
CA LEU A 134 -6.46 -7.29 4.26
C LEU A 134 -6.33 -7.18 2.75
N HIS A 135 -7.47 -7.07 2.10
CA HIS A 135 -7.57 -6.71 0.69
C HIS A 135 -8.27 -5.37 0.61
N TYR A 136 -7.64 -4.41 -0.05
CA TYR A 136 -8.24 -3.14 -0.39
C TYR A 136 -8.14 -2.92 -1.89
N ARG A 137 -9.23 -2.45 -2.48
CA ARG A 137 -9.30 -2.07 -3.89
C ARG A 137 -10.03 -0.74 -4.01
N SER A 138 -9.36 0.20 -4.66
CA SER A 138 -9.90 1.50 -5.04
C SER A 138 -10.02 1.59 -6.55
N THR A 139 -11.14 2.12 -7.01
CA THR A 139 -11.43 2.49 -8.40
C THR A 139 -11.84 3.95 -8.43
N ARG A 140 -12.12 4.50 -9.61
CA ARG A 140 -12.58 5.89 -9.75
C ARG A 140 -13.91 6.14 -9.03
N ASP A 141 -14.79 5.14 -9.02
CA ASP A 141 -16.18 5.31 -8.57
C ASP A 141 -16.41 4.76 -7.15
N SER A 142 -15.54 3.87 -6.68
CA SER A 142 -15.73 3.18 -5.41
C SER A 142 -14.42 2.71 -4.79
N SER A 143 -14.45 2.53 -3.48
CA SER A 143 -13.40 1.82 -2.73
C SER A 143 -14.03 0.76 -1.86
N SER A 144 -13.39 -0.40 -1.77
CA SER A 144 -13.84 -1.53 -0.96
C SER A 144 -12.65 -2.13 -0.24
N PHE A 145 -12.91 -2.70 0.93
CA PHE A 145 -11.91 -3.47 1.65
C PHE A 145 -12.56 -4.67 2.32
N THR A 146 -11.76 -5.70 2.53
CA THR A 146 -12.11 -6.89 3.30
C THR A 146 -10.98 -7.15 4.27
N VAL A 147 -11.33 -7.40 5.53
CA VAL A 147 -10.38 -7.80 6.57
C VAL A 147 -10.81 -9.14 7.12
N VAL A 148 -9.91 -10.12 7.08
CA VAL A 148 -10.08 -11.42 7.69
C VAL A 148 -9.15 -11.50 8.89
N LEU A 149 -9.71 -11.79 10.05
CA LEU A 149 -8.97 -11.99 11.30
C LEU A 149 -9.07 -13.47 11.67
N ASN A 150 -7.93 -14.12 11.94
CA ASN A 150 -7.88 -15.52 12.29
C ASN A 150 -6.94 -15.74 13.48
N ASN A 151 -7.30 -16.63 14.39
CA ASN A 151 -6.50 -16.95 15.58
C ASN A 151 -6.04 -15.72 16.39
N LEU A 152 -6.81 -14.64 16.37
CA LEU A 152 -6.57 -13.42 17.15
C LEU A 152 -7.54 -13.33 18.32
N ARG A 153 -7.05 -12.81 19.44
CA ARG A 153 -7.91 -12.36 20.54
C ARG A 153 -8.17 -10.88 20.38
N VAL A 154 -9.44 -10.50 20.45
CA VAL A 154 -9.90 -9.11 20.40
C VAL A 154 -10.31 -8.71 21.81
N PHE A 155 -9.73 -7.63 22.32
CA PHE A 155 -10.11 -7.02 23.58
C PHE A 155 -10.78 -5.68 23.26
N LEU A 156 -12.02 -5.50 23.72
CA LEU A 156 -12.86 -4.32 23.51
C LEU A 156 -13.19 -3.68 24.86
#